data_AF-A0A7X4CLF5-F1
#
_entry.id   AF-A0A7X4CLF5-F1
#
_cell.length_a   1.000
_cell.length_b   1.000
_cell.length_c   1.000
_cell.angle_alpha   90.00
_cell.angle_beta   90.00
_cell.angle_gamma   90.00
#
_symmetry.space_group_name_H-M   'P 1'
#
loop_
_entity.id
_entity.type
_entity.pdbx_description
1 polymer ?
#
loop_
_entity_poly.entity_id
_entity_poly.type
_entity_poly.pdbx_seq_one_letter_code
_entity_poly.pdbx_strand_id
1 'polypeptide(L)'
;MRFITPLIALMLCYAGLLTGCGDQMQQPVMDVISPPPQPTYLDMAREKMDRVNQRRTTAQQQAEAIGDFSTIFIDSETIFKEELGFRKGLWVELVEIYRDENADNAKIIAGFNNLQEAFTRRLDDNILGMHYFDYIGTFDELIIEYLRLSYVHPNMQETELLEQFRQSVKDDKVSLVFPDNF
;
A
#
# COMPACT_ATOMS: atom_id res chain seq x y z
N MET A 1 48.54 51.40 11.42
CA MET A 1 47.18 50.84 11.31
C MET A 1 46.70 50.84 9.85
N ARG A 2 47.30 50.04 8.96
CA ARG A 2 46.93 50.00 7.52
C ARG A 2 46.80 48.59 6.91
N PHE A 3 46.88 47.54 7.74
CA PHE A 3 46.82 46.14 7.28
C PHE A 3 45.70 45.31 7.94
N ILE A 4 44.88 45.91 8.81
CA ILE A 4 43.82 45.19 9.54
C ILE A 4 42.56 45.04 8.67
N THR A 5 42.24 46.06 7.88
CA THR A 5 41.04 46.09 7.02
C THR A 5 41.03 45.03 5.91
N PRO A 6 42.12 44.76 5.15
CA PRO A 6 42.09 43.70 4.14
C PRO A 6 42.08 42.28 4.75
N LEU A 7 42.58 42.12 5.98
CA LEU A 7 42.62 40.82 6.67
C LEU A 7 41.23 40.38 7.14
N ILE A 8 40.42 41.32 7.63
CA ILE A 8 39.03 41.06 8.06
C ILE A 8 38.14 40.72 6.86
N ALA A 9 38.32 41.40 5.72
CA ALA A 9 37.59 41.10 4.49
C ALA A 9 37.91 39.69 3.95
N LEU A 10 39.18 39.26 4.04
CA LEU A 10 39.60 37.93 3.58
C LEU A 10 39.02 36.81 4.46
N MET A 11 38.96 37.00 5.79
CA MET A 11 38.36 36.03 6.70
C MET A 11 36.84 35.88 6.52
N LEU A 12 36.13 36.98 6.21
CA LEU A 12 34.69 36.94 5.93
C LEU A 12 34.36 36.22 4.61
N CYS A 13 35.19 36.38 3.57
CA CYS A 13 35.03 35.63 2.32
C CYS A 13 35.31 34.13 2.49
N TYR A 14 36.27 33.75 3.35
CA TYR A 14 36.57 32.34 3.63
C TYR A 14 35.47 31.67 4.46
N ALA A 15 34.86 32.40 5.40
CA ALA A 15 33.74 31.91 6.19
C ALA A 15 32.48 31.68 5.34
N GLY A 16 32.19 32.54 4.36
CA GLY A 16 31.09 32.35 3.41
C GLY A 16 31.27 31.19 2.44
N LEU A 17 32.52 30.84 2.08
CA LEU A 17 32.84 29.66 1.27
C LEU A 17 32.70 28.34 2.06
N LEU A 18 32.92 28.37 3.38
CA LEU A 18 32.80 27.18 4.23
C LEU A 18 31.36 26.89 4.68
N THR A 19 30.48 27.89 4.73
CA THR A 19 29.06 27.69 5.11
C THR A 19 28.13 27.49 3.93
N GLY A 20 28.57 27.78 2.69
CA GLY A 20 27.71 27.75 1.50
C GLY A 20 27.73 26.47 0.66
N CYS A 21 28.65 25.53 0.90
CA CYS A 21 28.90 24.38 0.00
C CYS A 21 28.92 23.01 0.69
N GLY A 22 28.45 22.89 1.94
CA GLY A 22 28.45 21.62 2.68
C GLY A 22 27.23 20.77 2.36
N ASP A 23 26.04 21.28 2.66
CA ASP A 23 24.84 20.45 2.72
C ASP A 23 24.24 20.15 1.33
N GLN A 24 24.28 21.10 0.39
CA GLN A 24 23.66 20.93 -0.94
C GLN A 24 24.48 20.07 -1.92
N MET A 25 25.79 19.89 -1.71
CA MET A 25 26.62 19.03 -2.56
C MET A 25 26.92 17.67 -1.94
N GLN A 26 26.77 17.51 -0.62
CA GLN A 26 27.00 16.22 0.03
C GLN A 26 25.97 15.17 -0.40
N GLN A 27 24.69 15.53 -0.52
CA GLN A 27 23.63 14.59 -0.89
C GLN A 27 23.87 13.95 -2.28
N PRO A 28 24.07 14.71 -3.37
CA PRO A 28 24.33 14.10 -4.68
C PRO A 28 25.66 13.34 -4.76
N VAL A 29 26.67 13.68 -3.94
CA VAL A 29 27.93 12.92 -3.87
C VAL A 29 27.75 11.62 -3.10
N MET A 30 27.01 11.64 -1.99
CA MET A 30 26.68 10.44 -1.21
C MET A 30 25.79 9.49 -2.01
N ASP A 31 24.84 9.99 -2.81
CA ASP A 31 23.99 9.18 -3.68
C ASP A 31 24.78 8.46 -4.80
N VAL A 32 25.95 8.98 -5.17
CA VAL A 32 26.86 8.33 -6.14
C VAL A 32 27.78 7.31 -5.45
N ILE A 33 28.25 7.61 -4.24
CA ILE A 33 29.19 6.75 -3.48
C ILE A 33 28.46 5.59 -2.79
N SER A 34 27.21 5.80 -2.39
CA SER A 34 26.36 4.84 -1.71
C SER A 34 24.92 5.10 -2.13
N PRO A 35 24.51 4.65 -3.34
CA PRO A 35 23.14 4.86 -3.81
C PRO A 35 22.16 4.31 -2.76
N PRO A 36 21.02 4.99 -2.56
CA PRO A 36 20.02 4.51 -1.63
C PRO A 36 19.67 3.06 -1.96
N PRO A 37 19.45 2.21 -0.94
CA PRO A 37 19.09 0.82 -1.18
C PRO A 37 17.89 0.78 -2.11
N GLN A 38 17.99 -0.02 -3.17
CA GLN A 38 16.88 -0.23 -4.08
C GLN A 38 15.71 -0.80 -3.28
N PRO A 39 14.47 -0.31 -3.50
CA PRO A 39 13.31 -0.79 -2.76
C PRO A 39 13.13 -2.28 -3.00
N THR A 40 12.75 -3.03 -1.95
CA THR A 40 12.43 -4.44 -2.12
C THR A 40 11.12 -4.59 -2.90
N TYR A 41 10.87 -5.76 -3.49
CA TYR A 41 9.58 -6.01 -4.14
C TYR A 41 8.38 -5.88 -3.19
N LEU A 42 8.59 -6.15 -1.89
CA LEU A 42 7.57 -5.93 -0.87
C LEU A 42 7.32 -4.43 -0.65
N ASP A 43 8.38 -3.61 -0.63
CA ASP A 43 8.24 -2.15 -0.52
C ASP A 43 7.50 -1.58 -1.73
N MET A 44 7.81 -2.05 -2.93
CA MET A 44 7.11 -1.66 -4.16
C MET A 44 5.62 -2.03 -4.12
N ALA A 45 5.29 -3.22 -3.61
CA ALA A 45 3.90 -3.68 -3.46
C ALA A 45 3.14 -2.85 -2.41
N ARG A 46 3.78 -2.53 -1.28
CA ARG A 46 3.21 -1.65 -0.25
C ARG A 46 2.98 -0.24 -0.77
N GLU A 47 3.93 0.34 -1.51
CA GLU A 47 3.78 1.68 -2.09
C GLU A 47 2.59 1.75 -3.07
N LYS A 48 2.34 0.68 -3.83
CA LYS A 48 1.14 0.55 -4.67
C LYS A 48 -0.13 0.50 -3.84
N MET A 49 -0.12 -0.26 -2.74
CA MET A 49 -1.25 -0.35 -1.83
C MET A 49 -1.51 0.97 -1.09
N ASP A 50 -0.48 1.74 -0.75
CA ASP A 50 -0.61 3.07 -0.16
C ASP A 50 -1.34 4.04 -1.09
N ARG A 51 -1.03 3.99 -2.40
CA ARG A 51 -1.78 4.78 -3.40
C ARG A 51 -3.25 4.36 -3.51
N VAL A 52 -3.51 3.05 -3.48
CA VAL A 52 -4.90 2.53 -3.43
C VAL A 52 -5.60 3.08 -2.19
N ASN A 53 -4.99 3.02 -1.01
CA ASN A 53 -5.58 3.49 0.25
C ASN A 53 -5.77 5.01 0.28
N GLN A 54 -4.88 5.79 -0.33
CA GLN A 54 -5.07 7.22 -0.52
C GLN A 54 -6.29 7.50 -1.41
N ARG A 55 -6.48 6.74 -2.49
CA ARG A 55 -7.65 6.90 -3.38
C ARG A 55 -8.94 6.45 -2.74
N ARG A 56 -8.94 5.36 -1.98
CA ARG A 56 -10.08 4.92 -1.16
C ARG A 56 -10.50 6.02 -0.19
N THR A 57 -9.53 6.60 0.53
CA THR A 57 -9.78 7.73 1.44
C THR A 57 -10.40 8.92 0.71
N THR A 58 -9.89 9.24 -0.47
CA THR A 58 -10.44 10.34 -1.28
C THR A 58 -11.87 10.06 -1.74
N ALA A 59 -12.14 8.86 -2.24
CA ALA A 59 -13.47 8.45 -2.68
C ALA A 59 -14.47 8.43 -1.50
N GLN A 60 -14.04 7.93 -0.35
CA GLN A 60 -14.83 7.96 0.89
C GLN A 60 -15.20 9.39 1.29
N GLN A 61 -14.23 10.31 1.34
CA GLN A 61 -14.46 11.71 1.69
C GLN A 61 -15.40 12.42 0.69
N GLN A 62 -15.30 12.07 -0.59
CA GLN A 62 -16.21 12.60 -1.61
C GLN A 62 -17.64 12.09 -1.41
N ALA A 63 -17.82 10.78 -1.18
CA ALA A 63 -19.11 10.18 -0.87
C ALA A 63 -19.75 10.78 0.40
N GLU A 64 -18.95 10.96 1.46
CA GLU A 64 -19.35 11.63 2.69
C GLU A 64 -19.80 13.08 2.46
N ALA A 65 -19.06 13.84 1.65
CA ALA A 65 -19.36 15.24 1.38
C ALA A 65 -20.70 15.44 0.64
N ILE A 66 -21.09 14.49 -0.21
CA ILE A 66 -22.34 14.55 -0.97
C ILE A 66 -23.47 13.71 -0.35
N GLY A 67 -23.16 12.90 0.67
CA GLY A 67 -24.11 11.99 1.31
C GLY A 67 -24.57 10.83 0.42
N ASP A 68 -23.76 10.44 -0.57
CA ASP A 68 -24.07 9.37 -1.52
C ASP A 68 -22.91 8.37 -1.58
N PHE A 69 -23.15 7.17 -1.05
CA PHE A 69 -22.19 6.06 -1.04
C PHE A 69 -22.48 5.01 -2.10
N SER A 70 -23.44 5.25 -3.01
CA SER A 70 -23.83 4.27 -4.02
C SER A 70 -22.71 3.97 -5.04
N THR A 71 -21.75 4.89 -5.20
CA THR A 71 -20.64 4.76 -6.15
C THR A 71 -19.44 3.99 -5.61
N ILE A 72 -19.33 3.79 -4.29
CA ILE A 72 -18.13 3.28 -3.61
C ILE A 72 -17.66 1.92 -4.18
N PHE A 73 -18.60 1.05 -4.56
CA PHE A 73 -18.27 -0.25 -5.18
C PHE A 73 -17.61 -0.08 -6.56
N ILE A 74 -18.12 0.85 -7.37
CA ILE A 74 -17.58 1.17 -8.69
C ILE A 74 -16.22 1.86 -8.55
N ASP A 75 -16.10 2.76 -7.58
CA ASP A 75 -14.85 3.46 -7.28
C ASP A 75 -13.77 2.47 -6.85
N SER A 76 -14.10 1.48 -6.02
CA SER A 76 -13.17 0.42 -5.62
C SER A 76 -12.62 -0.37 -6.80
N GLU A 77 -13.48 -0.85 -7.70
CA GLU A 77 -13.03 -1.59 -8.89
C GLU A 77 -12.19 -0.71 -9.82
N THR A 78 -12.56 0.57 -9.93
CA THR A 78 -11.81 1.56 -10.72
C THR A 78 -10.42 1.78 -10.13
N ILE A 79 -10.31 1.95 -8.81
CA ILE A 79 -9.04 2.12 -8.11
C ILE A 79 -8.15 0.89 -8.32
N PHE A 80 -8.66 -0.32 -8.13
CA PHE A 80 -7.86 -1.53 -8.34
C PHE A 80 -7.38 -1.66 -9.78
N LYS A 81 -8.25 -1.39 -10.75
CA LYS A 81 -7.87 -1.44 -12.17
C LYS A 81 -6.78 -0.42 -12.49
N GLU A 82 -6.92 0.82 -12.04
CA GLU A 82 -6.02 1.92 -12.42
C GLU A 82 -4.69 1.87 -11.67
N GLU A 83 -4.69 1.57 -10.38
CA GLU A 83 -3.46 1.55 -9.57
C GLU A 83 -2.65 0.27 -9.73
N LEU A 84 -3.36 -0.87 -9.82
CA LEU A 84 -2.79 -2.21 -9.75
C LEU A 84 -2.83 -2.95 -11.10
N GLY A 85 -3.61 -2.47 -12.07
CA GLY A 85 -3.81 -3.18 -13.34
C GLY A 85 -4.67 -4.44 -13.21
N PHE A 86 -5.39 -4.59 -12.11
CA PHE A 86 -6.18 -5.79 -11.84
C PHE A 86 -7.38 -5.88 -12.79
N ARG A 87 -7.69 -7.10 -13.25
CA ARG A 87 -9.00 -7.36 -13.85
C ARG A 87 -10.08 -7.31 -12.77
N LYS A 88 -11.31 -7.07 -13.23
CA LYS A 88 -12.50 -7.08 -12.36
C LYS A 88 -12.57 -8.37 -11.56
N GLY A 89 -12.76 -8.25 -10.24
CA GLY A 89 -12.94 -9.40 -9.34
C GLY A 89 -11.67 -10.20 -9.00
N LEU A 90 -10.47 -9.82 -9.47
CA LEU A 90 -9.24 -10.52 -9.09
C LEU A 90 -9.03 -10.54 -7.56
N TRP A 91 -9.34 -9.44 -6.87
CA TRP A 91 -9.21 -9.38 -5.41
C TRP A 91 -10.13 -10.39 -4.70
N VAL A 92 -11.33 -10.66 -5.24
CA VAL A 92 -12.25 -11.67 -4.70
C VAL A 92 -11.63 -13.06 -4.82
N GLU A 93 -11.00 -13.35 -5.96
CA GLU A 93 -10.33 -14.62 -6.19
C GLU A 93 -9.13 -14.82 -5.23
N LEU A 94 -8.39 -13.76 -4.89
CA LEU A 94 -7.35 -13.84 -3.86
C LEU A 94 -7.94 -14.20 -2.49
N VAL A 95 -9.08 -13.60 -2.14
CA VAL A 95 -9.81 -13.92 -0.88
C VAL A 95 -10.31 -15.36 -0.89
N GLU A 96 -10.87 -15.83 -2.00
CA GLU A 96 -11.33 -17.21 -2.17
C GLU A 96 -10.19 -18.21 -2.02
N ILE A 97 -9.05 -17.98 -2.68
CA ILE A 97 -7.86 -18.81 -2.51
C ILE A 97 -7.44 -18.84 -1.04
N TYR A 98 -7.35 -17.68 -0.38
CA TYR A 98 -6.94 -17.62 1.02
C TYR A 98 -7.89 -18.40 1.93
N ARG A 99 -9.20 -18.26 1.73
CA ARG A 99 -10.22 -18.99 2.49
C ARG A 99 -10.13 -20.49 2.26
N ASP A 100 -10.00 -20.93 1.01
CA ASP A 100 -10.00 -22.34 0.64
C ASP A 100 -8.75 -23.06 1.18
N GLU A 101 -7.58 -22.42 1.10
CA GLU A 101 -6.33 -22.97 1.66
C GLU A 101 -6.32 -23.00 3.19
N ASN A 102 -7.18 -22.21 3.84
CA ASN A 102 -7.33 -22.15 5.29
C ASN A 102 -8.65 -22.75 5.78
N ALA A 103 -9.29 -23.61 4.98
CA ALA A 103 -10.62 -24.17 5.28
C ALA A 103 -10.65 -25.02 6.56
N ASP A 104 -9.50 -25.52 7.04
CA ASP A 104 -9.39 -26.27 8.30
C ASP A 104 -8.90 -25.40 9.48
N ASN A 105 -8.55 -24.13 9.24
CA ASN A 105 -8.06 -23.23 10.27
C ASN A 105 -9.23 -22.55 10.99
N ALA A 106 -9.60 -23.09 12.15
CA ALA A 106 -10.74 -22.61 12.95
C ALA A 106 -10.71 -21.10 13.26
N LYS A 107 -9.51 -20.50 13.47
CA LYS A 107 -9.38 -19.07 13.75
C LYS A 107 -9.71 -18.24 12.50
N ILE A 108 -9.23 -18.66 11.34
CA ILE A 108 -9.48 -17.96 10.07
C ILE A 108 -10.95 -18.09 9.67
N ILE A 109 -11.54 -19.28 9.82
CA ILE A 109 -12.97 -19.51 9.59
C ILE A 109 -13.83 -18.59 10.47
N ALA A 110 -13.52 -18.53 11.77
CA ALA A 110 -14.22 -17.62 12.69
C ALA A 110 -14.09 -16.16 12.27
N GLY A 111 -12.89 -15.74 11.84
CA GLY A 111 -12.65 -14.39 11.31
C GLY A 111 -13.51 -14.05 10.09
N PHE A 112 -13.57 -14.96 9.11
CA PHE A 112 -14.44 -14.79 7.94
C PHE A 112 -15.93 -14.73 8.30
N ASN A 113 -16.39 -15.59 9.22
CA ASN A 113 -17.77 -15.58 9.67
C ASN A 113 -18.14 -14.24 10.34
N ASN A 114 -17.25 -13.70 11.18
CA ASN A 114 -17.47 -12.41 11.83
C ASN A 114 -17.53 -11.27 10.80
N LEU A 115 -16.61 -11.26 9.83
CA LEU A 115 -16.64 -10.28 8.74
C LEU A 115 -17.93 -10.38 7.92
N GLN A 116 -18.38 -11.60 7.61
CA GLN A 116 -19.61 -11.82 6.85
C GLN A 116 -20.84 -11.34 7.64
N GLU A 117 -20.94 -11.66 8.93
CA GLU A 117 -22.03 -11.17 9.78
C GLU A 117 -22.06 -9.64 9.83
N ALA A 118 -20.88 -9.02 10.01
CA ALA A 118 -20.75 -7.57 10.06
C ALA A 118 -21.07 -6.89 8.72
N PHE A 119 -20.74 -7.53 7.60
CA PHE A 119 -21.11 -7.09 6.26
C PHE A 119 -22.62 -7.16 6.05
N THR A 120 -23.25 -8.29 6.39
CA THR A 120 -24.70 -8.48 6.26
C THR A 120 -25.47 -7.49 7.12
N ARG A 121 -25.06 -7.27 8.37
CA ARG A 121 -25.69 -6.27 9.25
C ARG A 121 -25.67 -4.87 8.64
N ARG A 122 -24.53 -4.44 8.11
CA ARG A 122 -24.40 -3.12 7.45
C ARG A 122 -25.22 -3.02 6.16
N LEU A 123 -25.36 -4.12 5.43
CA LEU A 123 -26.22 -4.18 4.26
C LEU A 123 -27.69 -3.99 4.66
N ASP A 124 -28.14 -4.72 5.68
CA ASP A 124 -29.51 -4.64 6.20
C ASP A 124 -29.84 -3.24 6.76
N ASP A 125 -28.86 -2.61 7.44
CA ASP A 125 -28.96 -1.25 7.97
C ASP A 125 -28.80 -0.17 6.88
N ASN A 126 -28.54 -0.54 5.62
CA ASN A 126 -28.29 0.35 4.49
C ASN A 126 -27.12 1.35 4.71
N ILE A 127 -26.09 0.90 5.44
CA ILE A 127 -24.87 1.67 5.73
C ILE A 127 -23.61 1.03 5.14
N LEU A 128 -23.76 -0.07 4.38
CA LEU A 128 -22.61 -0.80 3.81
C LEU A 128 -21.65 0.10 3.04
N GLY A 129 -22.16 1.01 2.21
CA GLY A 129 -21.32 1.92 1.43
C GLY A 129 -20.38 2.78 2.29
N MET A 130 -20.81 3.15 3.52
CA MET A 130 -20.00 3.94 4.45
C MET A 130 -18.79 3.17 5.00
N HIS A 131 -18.86 1.84 4.99
CA HIS A 131 -17.88 0.94 5.62
C HIS A 131 -17.21 0.00 4.61
N TYR A 132 -17.52 0.14 3.33
CA TYR A 132 -17.07 -0.81 2.32
C TYR A 132 -15.54 -0.81 2.20
N PHE A 133 -14.90 0.36 2.25
CA PHE A 133 -13.45 0.44 2.17
C PHE A 133 -12.73 -0.16 3.38
N ASP A 134 -13.29 0.01 4.58
CA ASP A 134 -12.78 -0.68 5.77
C ASP A 134 -12.88 -2.20 5.58
N TYR A 135 -14.02 -2.67 5.07
CA TYR A 135 -14.26 -4.11 4.87
C TYR A 135 -13.23 -4.71 3.92
N ILE A 136 -13.07 -4.13 2.72
CA ILE A 136 -12.10 -4.65 1.76
C ILE A 136 -10.65 -4.43 2.19
N GLY A 137 -10.39 -3.41 3.01
CA GLY A 137 -9.07 -3.11 3.58
C GLY A 137 -8.53 -4.25 4.45
N THR A 138 -9.42 -5.06 5.02
CA THR A 138 -9.03 -6.28 5.75
C THR A 138 -8.23 -7.27 4.88
N PHE A 139 -8.38 -7.20 3.56
CA PHE A 139 -7.74 -8.11 2.61
C PHE A 139 -6.51 -7.51 1.91
N ASP A 140 -6.05 -6.33 2.32
CA ASP A 140 -4.93 -5.63 1.67
C ASP A 140 -3.63 -6.47 1.66
N GLU A 141 -3.36 -7.26 2.69
CA GLU A 141 -2.20 -8.15 2.75
C GLU A 141 -2.21 -9.23 1.65
N LEU A 142 -3.39 -9.70 1.22
CA LEU A 142 -3.49 -10.63 0.09
C LEU A 142 -3.07 -9.95 -1.22
N ILE A 143 -3.51 -8.70 -1.41
CA ILE A 143 -3.22 -7.89 -2.59
C ILE A 143 -1.72 -7.56 -2.63
N ILE A 144 -1.15 -7.16 -1.48
CA ILE A 144 0.29 -6.87 -1.35
C ILE A 144 1.11 -8.09 -1.72
N GLU A 145 0.77 -9.29 -1.22
CA GLU A 145 1.51 -10.49 -1.56
C GLU A 145 1.41 -10.82 -3.05
N TYR A 146 0.22 -10.76 -3.63
CA TYR A 146 0.04 -11.01 -5.05
C TYR A 146 0.86 -10.02 -5.91
N LEU A 147 0.86 -8.73 -5.56
CA LEU A 147 1.69 -7.72 -6.21
C LEU A 147 3.19 -8.01 -6.05
N ARG A 148 3.64 -8.38 -4.85
CA ARG A 148 5.03 -8.77 -4.60
C ARG A 148 5.45 -9.92 -5.53
N LEU A 149 4.63 -10.96 -5.64
CA LEU A 149 4.87 -12.09 -6.55
C LEU A 149 4.93 -11.64 -8.01
N SER A 150 4.07 -10.72 -8.44
CA SER A 150 4.11 -10.16 -9.80
C SER A 150 5.42 -9.42 -10.10
N TYR A 151 6.05 -8.80 -9.10
CA TYR A 151 7.35 -8.14 -9.27
C TYR A 151 8.53 -9.10 -9.22
N VAL A 152 8.43 -10.16 -8.41
CA VAL A 152 9.42 -11.25 -8.42
C VAL A 152 9.40 -11.99 -9.76
N HIS A 153 8.23 -12.14 -10.37
CA HIS A 153 8.01 -12.91 -11.59
C HIS A 153 7.27 -12.10 -12.67
N PRO A 154 7.89 -11.06 -13.25
CA PRO A 154 7.20 -10.11 -14.15
C PRO A 154 6.75 -10.72 -15.48
N ASN A 155 7.23 -11.91 -15.83
CA ASN A 155 6.89 -12.61 -17.07
C ASN A 155 5.87 -13.74 -16.87
N MET A 156 5.47 -14.02 -15.63
CA MET A 156 4.45 -15.05 -15.36
C MET A 156 3.07 -14.54 -15.76
N GLN A 157 2.26 -15.45 -16.28
CA GLN A 157 0.87 -15.17 -16.55
C GLN A 157 0.06 -15.17 -15.25
N GLU A 158 -1.11 -14.53 -15.26
CA GLU A 158 -1.98 -14.41 -14.09
C GLU A 158 -2.27 -15.76 -13.42
N THR A 159 -2.58 -16.81 -14.19
CA THR A 159 -2.84 -18.16 -13.66
C THR A 159 -1.64 -18.75 -12.94
N GLU A 160 -0.42 -18.51 -13.43
CA GLU A 160 0.81 -18.97 -12.79
C GLU A 160 1.09 -18.17 -11.51
N LEU A 161 0.83 -16.86 -11.54
CA LEU A 161 0.93 -15.99 -10.35
C LEU A 161 -0.07 -16.39 -9.27
N LEU A 162 -1.30 -16.77 -9.64
CA LEU A 162 -2.31 -17.26 -8.70
C LEU A 162 -1.89 -18.57 -8.05
N GLU A 163 -1.19 -19.46 -8.77
CA GLU A 163 -0.64 -20.67 -8.17
C GLU A 163 0.53 -20.37 -7.22
N GLN A 164 1.40 -19.41 -7.57
CA GLN A 164 2.43 -18.94 -6.65
C GLN A 164 1.83 -18.29 -5.39
N PHE A 165 0.74 -17.53 -5.56
CA PHE A 165 0.00 -16.94 -4.46
C PHE A 165 -0.61 -18.01 -3.55
N ARG A 166 -1.25 -19.02 -4.14
CA ARG A 166 -1.77 -20.19 -3.41
C ARG A 166 -0.67 -20.87 -2.59
N GLN A 167 0.52 -21.08 -3.17
CA GLN A 167 1.65 -21.64 -2.44
C GLN A 167 2.12 -20.72 -1.32
N SER A 168 2.11 -19.40 -1.53
CA SER A 168 2.47 -18.42 -0.50
C SER A 168 1.53 -18.46 0.71
N VAL A 169 0.23 -18.63 0.46
CA VAL A 169 -0.76 -18.84 1.53
C VAL A 169 -0.50 -20.12 2.30
N LYS A 170 -0.25 -21.25 1.61
CA LYS A 170 0.08 -22.55 2.25
C LYS A 170 1.34 -22.49 3.12
N ASP A 171 2.29 -21.63 2.75
CA ASP A 171 3.56 -21.45 3.46
C ASP A 171 3.45 -20.43 4.62
N ASP A 172 2.25 -19.98 5.00
CA ASP A 172 1.99 -18.96 6.03
C ASP A 172 2.71 -17.62 5.80
N LYS A 173 3.01 -17.29 4.54
CA LYS A 173 3.68 -16.02 4.18
C LYS A 173 2.73 -14.83 4.17
N VAL A 174 1.43 -15.09 4.22
CA VAL A 174 0.37 -14.09 4.30
C VAL A 174 -0.54 -14.41 5.48
N SER A 175 -0.86 -13.40 6.27
CA SER A 175 -1.76 -13.55 7.42
C SER A 175 -2.70 -12.36 7.47
N LEU A 176 -3.99 -12.67 7.59
CA LEU A 176 -5.02 -11.65 7.77
C LEU A 176 -5.23 -11.34 9.26
N VAL A 177 -5.36 -10.05 9.55
CA VAL A 177 -5.80 -9.57 10.86
C VAL A 177 -7.29 -9.26 10.76
N PHE A 178 -8.11 -10.15 11.29
CA PHE A 178 -9.55 -9.94 11.41
C PHE A 178 -9.82 -8.98 12.58
N PRO A 179 -10.54 -7.86 12.37
CA PRO A 179 -10.84 -6.95 13.46
C PRO A 179 -11.87 -7.55 14.42
N ASP A 180 -11.64 -7.38 15.72
CA ASP A 180 -12.48 -7.98 16.78
C ASP A 180 -13.91 -7.39 16.82
N ASN A 181 -14.12 -6.18 16.31
CA ASN A 181 -15.40 -5.45 16.33
C ASN A 181 -15.69 -4.76 15.00
N PHE A 182 -15.85 -5.57 13.95
CA PHE A 182 -16.40 -5.07 12.69
C PHE A 182 -17.88 -4.72 12.85
#